data_AF-A0A7T8KHR8-F1
#
_entry.id   AF-A0A7T8KHR8-F1
#
_cell.length_a   1.000
_cell.length_b   1.000
_cell.length_c   1.000
_cell.angle_alpha   90.00
_cell.angle_beta   90.00
_cell.angle_gamma   90.00
#
_symmetry.space_group_name_H-M   'P 1'
#
loop_
_entity.id
_entity.type
_entity.pdbx_description
1 polymer ?
#
loop_
_entity_poly.entity_id
_entity_poly.type
_entity_poly.pdbx_seq_one_letter_code
_entity_poly.pdbx_strand_id
1 'polypeptide(L)'
;MAVGFSDYGELRNADLCVTWVNWKGQHHLEDVHTSKNFTMLLDEMQDCRDFEYQEFPNGLFSFKYERALKPCHSEEDYSIDDGTVHVVWARGPGSLYEVNGLNISDEGIAESVDLDEEDPEERRIGINFTHSMDVSSDDTTYWCSSIGFILGSLRRSII
;
A
#
# COMPACT_ATOMS: atom_id res chain seq x y z
N MET A 1 10.65 -5.59 -11.04
CA MET A 1 10.13 -5.09 -9.75
C MET A 1 8.65 -4.89 -9.92
N ALA A 2 7.85 -5.29 -8.95
CA ALA A 2 6.41 -5.10 -8.94
C ALA A 2 6.03 -4.27 -7.72
N VAL A 3 5.03 -3.42 -7.86
CA VAL A 3 4.41 -2.69 -6.77
C VAL A 3 2.92 -2.54 -7.08
N GLY A 4 2.09 -2.65 -6.06
CA GLY A 4 0.66 -2.51 -6.21
C GLY A 4 -0.06 -2.77 -4.91
N PHE A 5 -1.27 -3.32 -5.00
CA PHE A 5 -2.22 -3.33 -3.89
C PHE A 5 -2.90 -4.69 -3.74
N SER A 6 -3.30 -5.01 -2.50
CA SER A 6 -4.11 -6.19 -2.23
C SER A 6 -5.00 -6.02 -1.00
N ASP A 7 -6.01 -6.88 -0.89
CA ASP A 7 -6.97 -6.83 0.22
C ASP A 7 -6.37 -7.16 1.59
N TYR A 8 -5.32 -8.00 1.62
CA TYR A 8 -4.81 -8.58 2.86
C TYR A 8 -3.29 -8.44 3.04
N GLY A 9 -2.65 -7.60 2.23
CA GLY A 9 -1.19 -7.45 2.28
C GLY A 9 -0.47 -8.73 1.88
N GLU A 10 -0.95 -9.38 0.83
CA GLU A 10 -0.30 -10.55 0.24
C GLU A 10 -0.22 -10.43 -1.29
N LEU A 11 0.72 -11.15 -1.89
CA LEU A 11 0.90 -11.19 -3.35
C LEU A 11 -0.06 -12.17 -4.05
N ARG A 12 -1.12 -12.63 -3.38
CA ARG A 12 -2.17 -13.46 -3.99
C ARG A 12 -3.36 -12.56 -4.29
N ASN A 13 -3.89 -12.63 -5.50
CA ASN A 13 -4.98 -11.75 -5.94
C ASN A 13 -4.65 -10.27 -5.72
N ALA A 14 -3.37 -9.93 -5.85
CA ALA A 14 -2.87 -8.56 -5.88
C ALA A 14 -2.90 -8.02 -7.30
N ASP A 15 -3.27 -6.75 -7.41
CA ASP A 15 -3.20 -5.91 -8.61
C ASP A 15 -1.86 -5.15 -8.55
N LEU A 16 -1.03 -5.31 -9.59
CA LEU A 16 0.37 -4.90 -9.60
C LEU A 16 0.75 -4.19 -10.91
N CYS A 17 1.47 -3.09 -10.76
CA CYS A 17 2.25 -2.51 -11.84
C CYS A 17 3.67 -3.08 -11.82
N VAL A 18 4.08 -3.74 -12.91
CA VAL A 18 5.37 -4.44 -13.01
C VAL A 18 6.30 -3.71 -13.96
N THR A 19 7.42 -3.24 -13.42
CA THR A 19 8.52 -2.71 -14.23
C THR A 19 9.64 -3.75 -14.39
N TRP A 20 10.06 -3.98 -15.62
CA TRP A 20 11.08 -4.99 -15.93
C TRP A 20 11.93 -4.59 -17.14
N VAL A 21 13.11 -5.19 -17.24
CA VAL A 21 14.03 -4.96 -18.34
C VAL A 21 14.16 -6.23 -19.18
N ASN A 22 14.01 -6.11 -20.48
CA ASN A 22 14.24 -7.22 -21.39
C ASN A 22 15.73 -7.44 -21.66
N TRP A 23 16.07 -8.53 -22.32
CA TRP A 23 17.45 -8.86 -22.69
C TRP A 23 18.13 -7.85 -23.64
N LYS A 24 17.37 -6.94 -24.26
CA LYS A 24 17.89 -5.83 -25.07
C LYS A 24 18.16 -4.56 -24.25
N GLY A 25 17.92 -4.59 -22.94
CA GLY A 25 18.05 -3.42 -22.07
C GLY A 25 16.89 -2.43 -22.18
N GLN A 26 15.74 -2.84 -22.71
CA GLN A 26 14.56 -1.98 -22.80
C GLN A 26 13.69 -2.18 -21.56
N HIS A 27 13.27 -1.09 -20.95
CA HIS A 27 12.36 -1.10 -19.80
C HIS A 27 10.91 -1.16 -20.28
N HIS A 28 10.11 -1.91 -19.54
CA HIS A 28 8.68 -2.10 -19.77
C HIS A 28 7.94 -1.80 -18.47
N LEU A 29 6.70 -1.36 -18.62
CA LEU A 29 5.70 -1.30 -17.56
C LEU A 29 4.50 -2.10 -18.04
N GLU A 30 4.07 -3.06 -17.24
CA GLU A 30 2.92 -3.92 -17.54
C GLU A 30 1.98 -3.94 -16.33
N ASP A 31 0.68 -4.08 -16.63
CA ASP A 31 -0.38 -4.21 -15.63
C ASP A 31 -0.68 -5.69 -15.47
N VAL A 32 -0.66 -6.17 -14.24
CA VAL A 32 -0.91 -7.58 -13.96
C VAL A 32 -1.67 -7.73 -12.66
N HIS A 33 -2.60 -8.68 -12.65
CA HIS A 33 -3.03 -9.29 -11.41
C HIS A 33 -2.27 -10.60 -11.14
N THR A 34 -2.25 -10.99 -9.87
CA THR A 34 -1.67 -12.27 -9.44
C THR A 34 -2.77 -13.27 -9.13
N SER A 35 -2.64 -14.49 -9.60
CA SER A 35 -3.55 -15.56 -9.23
C SER A 35 -3.35 -15.99 -7.77
N LYS A 36 -4.27 -16.82 -7.27
CA LYS A 36 -4.18 -17.51 -5.96
C LYS A 36 -2.88 -18.31 -5.75
N ASN A 37 -2.21 -18.69 -6.83
CA ASN A 37 -0.95 -19.44 -6.83
C ASN A 37 0.28 -18.54 -7.09
N PHE A 38 0.18 -17.23 -6.84
CA PHE A 38 1.27 -16.26 -7.02
C PHE A 38 1.76 -16.15 -8.46
N THR A 39 0.97 -16.57 -9.44
CA THR A 39 1.33 -16.46 -10.86
C THR A 39 0.80 -15.15 -11.41
N MET A 40 1.67 -14.32 -11.98
CA MET A 40 1.31 -13.07 -12.66
C MET A 40 0.56 -13.36 -13.95
N LEU A 41 -0.53 -12.64 -14.18
CA LEU A 41 -1.39 -12.72 -15.36
C LEU A 41 -1.54 -11.31 -15.91
N LEU A 42 -1.26 -11.13 -17.21
CA LEU A 42 -1.45 -9.83 -17.85
C LEU A 42 -2.92 -9.44 -17.86
N ASP A 43 -3.19 -8.19 -17.49
CA ASP A 43 -4.54 -7.65 -17.53
C ASP A 43 -4.95 -7.33 -18.96
N GLU A 44 -6.26 -7.45 -19.23
CA GLU A 44 -6.81 -7.13 -20.55
C GLU A 44 -6.72 -5.63 -20.87
N MET A 45 -6.68 -4.80 -19.83
CA MET A 45 -6.60 -3.34 -19.91
C MET A 45 -5.44 -2.83 -19.06
N GLN A 46 -4.87 -1.68 -19.45
CA GLN A 46 -3.70 -1.10 -18.81
C GLN A 46 -4.10 0.12 -17.98
N ASP A 47 -4.00 0.00 -16.66
CA ASP A 47 -4.26 1.05 -15.69
C ASP A 47 -2.99 1.71 -15.16
N CYS A 48 -1.82 1.08 -15.31
CA CYS A 48 -0.52 1.69 -15.03
C CYS A 48 -0.04 2.55 -16.22
N ARG A 49 -0.16 3.87 -16.10
CA ARG A 49 0.09 4.84 -17.19
C ARG A 49 1.28 5.74 -16.88
N ASP A 50 1.67 6.53 -17.87
CA ASP A 50 2.68 7.59 -17.73
C ASP A 50 4.02 7.10 -17.14
N PHE A 51 4.46 5.94 -17.65
CA PHE A 51 5.71 5.32 -17.23
C PHE A 51 6.91 6.23 -17.53
N GLU A 52 7.59 6.65 -16.46
CA GLU A 52 8.88 7.33 -16.54
C GLU A 52 9.86 6.64 -15.63
N TYR A 53 11.12 6.56 -16.05
CA TYR A 53 12.19 5.95 -15.28
C TYR A 53 13.50 6.69 -15.41
N GLN A 54 14.36 6.53 -14.41
CA GLN A 54 15.70 7.07 -14.36
C GLN A 54 16.67 6.05 -13.77
N GLU A 55 17.75 5.79 -14.50
CA GLU A 55 18.90 5.04 -14.01
C GLU A 55 19.99 6.00 -13.54
N PHE A 56 20.50 5.77 -12.34
CA PHE A 56 21.57 6.56 -11.75
C PHE A 56 22.92 5.83 -11.90
N PRO A 57 24.05 6.54 -12.07
CA PRO A 57 25.37 5.93 -12.21
C PRO A 57 25.81 5.06 -11.02
N ASN A 58 25.19 5.24 -9.85
CA ASN A 58 25.44 4.44 -8.65
C ASN A 58 24.61 3.13 -8.63
N GLY A 59 23.88 2.82 -9.69
CA GLY A 59 23.05 1.63 -9.80
C GLY A 59 21.65 1.76 -9.19
N LEU A 60 21.25 2.95 -8.72
CA LEU A 60 19.86 3.19 -8.35
C LEU A 60 18.97 3.26 -9.59
N PHE A 61 17.78 2.68 -9.47
CA PHE A 61 16.71 2.76 -10.46
C PHE A 61 15.50 3.40 -9.79
N SER A 62 14.98 4.47 -10.38
CA SER A 62 13.74 5.12 -9.97
C SER A 62 12.75 5.03 -11.11
N PHE A 63 11.49 4.79 -10.80
CA PHE A 63 10.40 4.83 -11.75
C PHE A 63 9.17 5.43 -11.12
N LYS A 64 8.29 5.96 -11.96
CA LYS A 64 6.97 6.43 -11.59
C LYS A 64 5.96 6.02 -12.66
N TYR A 65 4.72 5.92 -12.22
CA TYR A 65 3.56 5.67 -13.05
C TYR A 65 2.35 6.34 -12.40
N GLU A 66 1.29 6.51 -13.16
CA GLU A 66 0.01 7.02 -12.69
C GLU A 66 -1.05 5.92 -12.84
N ARG A 67 -1.97 5.83 -11.88
CA ARG A 67 -3.18 5.00 -12.00
C ARG A 67 -4.37 5.71 -11.35
N ALA A 68 -5.58 5.37 -11.79
CA ALA A 68 -6.77 5.87 -11.13
C ALA A 68 -6.96 5.20 -9.76
N LEU A 69 -7.52 5.93 -8.79
CA LEU A 69 -7.90 5.35 -7.50
C LEU A 69 -8.97 4.27 -7.66
N LYS A 70 -9.90 4.47 -8.60
CA LYS A 70 -10.94 3.51 -8.95
C LYS A 70 -10.90 3.24 -10.45
N PRO A 71 -10.23 2.17 -10.87
CA PRO A 71 -10.32 1.65 -12.23
C PRO A 71 -11.78 1.34 -12.59
N CYS A 72 -12.13 1.51 -13.87
CA CYS A 72 -13.51 1.36 -14.33
C CYS A 72 -13.83 -0.05 -14.84
N HIS A 73 -12.85 -0.98 -14.85
CA HIS A 73 -12.83 -2.00 -15.91
C HIS A 73 -12.59 -3.48 -15.55
N SER A 74 -12.41 -3.91 -14.30
CA SER A 74 -12.48 -5.34 -14.01
C SER A 74 -12.89 -5.68 -12.56
N GLU A 75 -13.22 -6.95 -12.31
CA GLU A 75 -13.35 -7.51 -10.94
C GLU A 75 -11.96 -7.78 -10.31
N GLU A 76 -10.89 -7.62 -11.07
CA GLU A 76 -9.50 -7.98 -10.71
C GLU A 76 -8.69 -6.76 -10.26
N ASP A 77 -9.13 -5.55 -10.61
CA ASP A 77 -8.47 -4.30 -10.25
C ASP A 77 -8.81 -3.87 -8.81
N TYR A 78 -7.80 -3.44 -8.06
CA TYR A 78 -7.97 -2.95 -6.70
C TYR A 78 -8.51 -1.52 -6.67
N SER A 79 -9.64 -1.33 -5.97
CA SER A 79 -10.19 -0.01 -5.71
C SER A 79 -9.58 0.59 -4.44
N ILE A 80 -8.90 1.72 -4.60
CA ILE A 80 -8.36 2.50 -3.50
C ILE A 80 -9.48 3.39 -2.96
N ASP A 81 -9.86 3.11 -1.72
CA ASP A 81 -10.95 3.75 -0.98
C ASP A 81 -10.44 4.30 0.37
N ASP A 82 -11.30 5.05 1.06
CA ASP A 82 -11.00 5.56 2.41
C ASP A 82 -10.73 4.39 3.37
N GLY A 83 -9.60 4.44 4.08
CA GLY A 83 -9.20 3.45 5.07
C GLY A 83 -7.78 2.90 4.87
N THR A 84 -7.57 1.67 5.33
CA THR A 84 -6.28 0.99 5.24
C THR A 84 -6.09 0.38 3.86
N VAL A 85 -5.00 0.75 3.19
CA VAL A 85 -4.57 0.18 1.92
C VAL A 85 -3.31 -0.64 2.14
N HIS A 86 -3.32 -1.89 1.68
CA HIS A 86 -2.11 -2.70 1.72
C HIS A 86 -1.31 -2.54 0.43
N VAL A 87 -0.13 -1.94 0.56
CA VAL A 87 0.85 -1.84 -0.52
C VAL A 87 1.71 -3.09 -0.50
N VAL A 88 1.76 -3.79 -1.63
CA VAL A 88 2.58 -4.99 -1.80
C VAL A 88 3.62 -4.75 -2.88
N TRP A 89 4.79 -5.34 -2.71
CA TRP A 89 5.85 -5.22 -3.70
C TRP A 89 6.70 -6.48 -3.79
N ALA A 90 7.28 -6.69 -4.96
CA ALA A 90 8.12 -7.83 -5.30
C ALA A 90 9.36 -7.39 -6.08
N ARG A 91 10.48 -8.09 -5.86
CA ARG A 91 11.72 -7.87 -6.61
C ARG A 91 12.32 -9.22 -6.97
N GLY A 92 12.44 -9.49 -8.27
CA GLY A 92 13.20 -10.63 -8.78
C GLY A 92 14.57 -10.23 -9.33
N PRO A 93 15.49 -11.20 -9.49
CA PRO A 93 16.78 -10.99 -10.15
C PRO A 93 16.66 -11.04 -11.69
N GLY A 94 17.53 -10.27 -12.36
CA GLY A 94 17.81 -10.42 -13.79
C GLY A 94 16.80 -9.78 -14.75
N SER A 95 17.07 -9.96 -16.04
CA SER A 95 16.20 -9.54 -17.14
C SER A 95 15.15 -10.62 -17.42
N LEU A 96 13.96 -10.20 -17.84
CA LEU A 96 12.86 -11.10 -18.18
C LEU A 96 12.67 -11.20 -19.70
N TYR A 97 11.97 -12.26 -20.13
CA TYR A 97 11.46 -12.35 -21.50
C TYR A 97 10.03 -11.80 -21.58
N GLU A 98 9.20 -12.17 -20.61
CA GLU A 98 7.82 -11.73 -20.41
C GLU A 98 7.48 -11.83 -18.91
N VAL A 99 6.47 -11.08 -18.47
CA VAL A 99 5.97 -11.13 -17.08
C VAL A 99 4.85 -12.16 -16.93
N ASN A 100 4.04 -12.34 -17.96
CA ASN A 100 2.90 -13.26 -17.93
C ASN A 100 3.35 -14.70 -17.60
N GLY A 101 2.74 -15.31 -16.60
CA GLY A 101 3.07 -16.66 -16.15
C GLY A 101 4.23 -16.75 -15.15
N LEU A 102 4.86 -15.63 -14.77
CA LEU A 102 5.90 -15.64 -13.74
C LEU A 102 5.31 -15.95 -12.36
N ASN A 103 5.95 -16.84 -11.61
CA ASN A 103 5.56 -17.12 -10.23
C ASN A 103 6.41 -16.32 -9.24
N ILE A 104 5.77 -15.63 -8.31
CA ILE A 104 6.42 -14.73 -7.34
C ILE A 104 6.23 -15.16 -5.87
N SER A 105 5.95 -16.43 -5.60
CA SER A 105 5.64 -16.93 -4.25
C SER A 105 6.69 -16.61 -3.19
N ASP A 106 7.97 -16.58 -3.59
CA ASP A 106 9.11 -16.41 -2.69
C ASP A 106 9.70 -14.98 -2.73
N GLU A 107 9.11 -14.10 -3.52
CA GLU A 107 9.68 -12.79 -3.88
C GLU A 107 8.69 -11.68 -3.51
N GLY A 108 8.68 -11.23 -2.25
CA GLY A 108 7.86 -10.07 -1.89
C GLY A 108 7.78 -9.69 -0.42
N ILE A 109 7.35 -8.45 -0.20
CA ILE A 109 7.06 -7.85 1.09
C ILE A 109 5.75 -7.06 0.98
N ALA A 110 4.99 -7.02 2.06
CA ALA A 110 3.76 -6.25 2.18
C ALA A 110 3.88 -5.23 3.30
N GLU A 111 3.33 -4.04 3.07
CA GLU A 111 3.26 -2.94 4.02
C GLU A 111 1.84 -2.37 4.00
N SER A 112 1.31 -1.99 5.16
CA SER A 112 -0.02 -1.38 5.26
C SER A 112 0.13 0.12 5.42
N VAL A 113 -0.61 0.87 4.63
CA VAL A 113 -0.61 2.34 4.62
C VAL A 113 -2.04 2.80 4.81
N ASP A 114 -2.29 3.58 5.86
CA ASP A 114 -3.57 4.26 6.03
C ASP A 114 -3.60 5.51 5.14
N LEU A 115 -4.57 5.57 4.24
CA LEU A 115 -4.81 6.75 3.42
C LEU A 115 -5.78 7.67 4.17
N ASP A 116 -5.22 8.55 5.01
CA ASP A 116 -5.98 9.68 5.54
C ASP A 116 -5.87 10.86 4.57
N GLU A 117 -7.00 11.42 4.13
CA GLU A 117 -7.01 12.78 3.58
C GLU A 117 -6.54 13.74 4.70
N GLU A 118 -5.38 14.37 4.54
CA GLU A 118 -4.95 15.41 5.47
C GLU A 118 -5.98 16.55 5.46
N ASP A 119 -6.75 16.69 6.54
CA ASP A 119 -7.56 17.89 6.80
C ASP A 119 -6.60 19.06 7.10
N PRO A 120 -6.51 20.10 6.24
CA PRO A 120 -5.47 21.11 6.38
C PRO A 120 -5.62 22.04 7.60
N GLU A 121 -6.74 22.00 8.35
CA GLU A 121 -7.07 23.06 9.31
C GLU A 121 -7.63 22.59 10.68
N GLU A 122 -7.44 21.35 11.13
CA GLU A 122 -7.82 20.99 12.51
C GLU A 122 -6.71 21.27 13.53
N ARG A 123 -6.72 22.48 14.14
CA ARG A 123 -5.98 22.75 15.38
C ARG A 123 -6.58 21.99 16.56
N ARG A 124 -6.30 20.69 16.64
CA ARG A 124 -6.58 19.86 17.82
C ARG A 124 -5.58 20.21 18.92
N ILE A 125 -6.06 20.85 19.99
CA ILE A 125 -5.27 20.96 21.23
C ILE A 125 -5.38 19.61 21.94
N GLY A 126 -4.37 18.77 21.75
CA GLY A 126 -4.24 17.51 22.49
C GLY A 126 -4.08 17.80 23.98
N ILE A 127 -5.01 17.34 24.81
CA ILE A 127 -4.83 17.32 26.25
C ILE A 127 -4.11 16.02 26.59
N ASN A 128 -2.83 16.11 26.96
CA ASN A 128 -2.07 14.94 27.37
C ASN A 128 -2.45 14.53 28.81
N PHE A 129 -3.03 13.35 28.93
CA PHE A 129 -3.27 12.70 30.22
C PHE A 129 -2.27 11.56 30.39
N THR A 130 -1.44 11.64 31.42
CA THR A 130 -0.50 10.58 31.77
C THR A 130 -1.01 9.85 33.01
N HIS A 131 -1.22 8.53 32.91
CA HIS A 131 -1.54 7.67 34.04
C HIS A 131 -0.39 6.68 34.23
N SER A 132 0.12 6.54 35.46
CA SER A 132 1.14 5.54 35.79
C SER A 132 0.46 4.35 36.46
N MET A 133 0.65 3.16 35.89
CA MET A 133 -0.07 1.95 36.29
C MET A 133 0.81 0.72 36.17
N ASP A 134 0.69 -0.18 37.14
CA ASP A 134 1.22 -1.53 37.04
C ASP A 134 0.24 -2.38 36.23
N VAL A 135 0.64 -2.71 35.00
CA VAL A 135 -0.12 -3.60 34.10
C VAL A 135 0.10 -5.05 34.54
N SER A 136 -0.97 -5.85 34.59
CA SER A 136 -0.88 -7.28 34.93
C SER A 136 0.01 -8.03 33.94
N SER A 137 0.60 -9.15 34.37
CA SER A 137 1.35 -10.05 33.51
C SER A 137 0.47 -10.98 32.66
N ASP A 138 -0.85 -10.77 32.67
CA ASP A 138 -1.80 -11.55 31.88
C ASP A 138 -1.71 -11.19 30.38
N ASP A 139 -2.02 -12.15 29.51
CA ASP A 139 -1.90 -12.02 28.05
C ASP A 139 -2.71 -10.85 27.45
N THR A 140 -3.75 -10.38 28.15
CA THR A 140 -4.52 -9.20 27.73
C THR A 140 -5.10 -8.47 28.94
N THR A 141 -4.79 -7.19 29.08
CA THR A 141 -5.38 -6.31 30.10
C THR A 141 -6.15 -5.17 29.42
N TYR A 142 -7.46 -5.07 29.67
CA TYR A 142 -8.26 -3.92 29.29
C TYR A 142 -8.27 -2.90 30.43
N TRP A 143 -7.99 -1.63 30.13
CA TRP A 143 -7.94 -0.57 31.12
C TRP A 143 -8.89 0.59 30.77
N CYS A 144 -9.55 1.16 31.79
CA CYS A 144 -10.44 2.29 31.66
C CYS A 144 -10.12 3.36 32.72
N SER A 145 -10.02 4.62 32.30
CA SER A 145 -10.02 5.78 33.21
C SER A 145 -11.16 6.73 32.92
N SER A 146 -11.69 7.32 33.99
CA SER A 146 -12.59 8.47 33.90
C SER A 146 -11.83 9.74 34.24
N ILE A 147 -11.96 10.77 33.39
CA ILE A 147 -11.46 12.11 33.64
C ILE A 147 -12.65 13.05 33.77
N GLY A 148 -12.70 13.81 34.87
CA GLY A 148 -13.73 14.81 35.11
C GLY A 148 -13.28 16.20 34.68
N PHE A 149 -14.12 16.93 33.95
CA PHE A 149 -13.89 18.33 33.60
C PHE A 149 -14.75 19.26 34.48
N ILE A 150 -14.18 20.34 35.01
CA ILE A 150 -14.94 21.36 35.76
C ILE A 150 -15.70 22.24 34.76
N LEU A 151 -17.03 22.23 34.88
CA LEU A 151 -17.98 23.00 34.04
C LEU A 151 -17.87 24.51 34.33
N GLY A 152 -16.84 25.14 33.77
CA GLY A 152 -16.71 26.59 33.68
C GLY A 152 -16.12 27.08 32.35
N SER A 153 -15.72 26.16 31.47
CA SER A 153 -15.15 26.47 30.16
C SER A 153 -16.08 26.00 29.05
N LEU A 154 -16.21 26.82 28.00
CA LEU A 154 -17.16 26.72 26.89
C LEU A 154 -17.41 25.28 26.40
N ARG A 155 -18.67 25.00 26.03
CA ARG A 155 -19.03 23.85 25.19
C ARG A 155 -18.12 23.83 23.97
N ARG A 156 -17.15 22.91 23.96
CA ARG A 156 -16.43 22.51 22.76
C ARG A 156 -16.99 21.17 22.35
N SER A 157 -17.49 21.08 21.13
CA SER A 157 -17.85 19.81 20.52
C SER A 157 -16.56 19.06 20.22
N ILE A 158 -16.50 17.81 20.66
CA ILE A 158 -15.54 16.83 20.16
C ILE A 158 -16.28 16.19 18.98
N ILE A 159 -15.82 16.47 17.77
CA ILE A 159 -16.26 15.77 16.55
C ILE A 159 -15.17 14.75 16.25
#